data_AF-A0A7N0VC29-F1
#
_entry.id   AF-A0A7N0VC29-F1
#
_cell.length_a   1.000
_cell.length_b   1.000
_cell.length_c   1.000
_cell.angle_alpha   90.00
_cell.angle_beta   90.00
_cell.angle_gamma   90.00
#
_symmetry.space_group_name_H-M   'P 1'
#
loop_
_entity.id
_entity.type
_entity.pdbx_description
1 polymer ?
#
loop_
_entity_poly.entity_id
_entity_poly.type
_entity_poly.pdbx_seq_one_letter_code
_entity_poly.pdbx_strand_id
1 'polypeptide(L)'
;MVSTHNLVSAMISIDSPHLPDHQQLLVEDPQKSIITSSEPEVDGDHVFRSKLPDILISNNMPLHTYCFERVADFADQTCLVVGSTGKAYSYSETHLLCKRAAAGLAKIGIGKGDVVMILLQNCAEFVFTFFGASMLGAVTTTANPFYTPPEIYKQLVASGAKLIVTQSQYVDKLKDNNVQAAVEEQLLLPQIHQDFKVVTVDDPPDNKCLPFSLLAEAANEAEIPEVVIDADDPVALPFSSGTTGLPKGVILTHRSLITSVAQQVDGDNPNLYLTRSDMVLCVLPLFHIYSLNSVLLCSLRAGSGVLLMHKFEIGTLIRERDFHPIIPTIIPH
;
A
#
# COMPACT_ATOMS: atom_id res chain seq x y z
N MET A 1 21.61 -4.80 -3.93
CA MET A 1 20.58 -4.79 -4.99
C MET A 1 20.43 -6.19 -5.55
N VAL A 2 19.36 -6.88 -5.18
CA VAL A 2 18.87 -8.07 -5.91
C VAL A 2 17.50 -7.68 -6.41
N SER A 3 17.36 -7.61 -7.73
CA SER A 3 16.13 -7.25 -8.42
C SER A 3 15.02 -8.25 -8.09
N THR A 4 13.81 -7.73 -7.89
CA THR A 4 12.55 -8.44 -7.64
C THR A 4 12.13 -9.40 -8.75
N HIS A 5 12.91 -9.53 -9.83
CA HIS A 5 12.70 -10.53 -10.89
C HIS A 5 12.92 -11.99 -10.44
N ASN A 6 13.71 -12.25 -9.39
CA ASN A 6 14.09 -13.63 -9.06
C ASN A 6 13.07 -14.44 -8.26
N LEU A 7 12.02 -13.82 -7.72
CA LEU A 7 11.00 -14.53 -6.91
C LEU A 7 9.85 -15.11 -7.75
N VAL A 8 9.61 -14.57 -8.95
CA VAL A 8 8.53 -15.05 -9.85
C VAL A 8 8.99 -16.25 -10.70
N SER A 9 10.29 -16.36 -10.97
CA SER A 9 10.83 -17.40 -11.86
C SER A 9 10.89 -18.81 -11.23
N ALA A 10 10.64 -18.97 -9.93
CA ALA A 10 10.82 -20.25 -9.23
C ALA A 10 9.56 -21.14 -9.16
N MET A 11 8.42 -20.71 -9.71
CA MET A 11 7.15 -21.46 -9.62
C MET A 11 6.65 -22.07 -10.95
N ILE A 12 7.42 -22.00 -12.04
CA ILE A 12 7.03 -22.57 -13.34
C ILE A 12 8.15 -23.50 -13.81
N SER A 13 8.07 -24.77 -13.43
CA SER A 13 8.79 -25.85 -14.11
C SER A 13 8.03 -27.16 -13.86
N ILE A 14 7.07 -27.44 -14.73
CA ILE A 14 6.54 -28.79 -14.97
C ILE A 14 6.43 -28.96 -16.49
N ASP A 15 6.95 -30.11 -16.93
CA ASP A 15 7.24 -30.56 -18.29
C ASP A 15 6.16 -30.37 -19.36
N SER A 16 6.59 -30.22 -20.62
CA SER A 16 6.09 -31.02 -21.77
C SER A 16 6.86 -30.74 -23.09
N PRO A 17 6.79 -31.66 -24.11
CA PRO A 17 7.97 -32.22 -24.76
C PRO A 17 8.28 -31.70 -26.20
N HIS A 18 9.49 -32.08 -26.64
CA HIS A 18 10.10 -31.94 -27.97
C HIS A 18 9.20 -32.23 -29.20
N LEU A 19 9.38 -31.45 -30.27
CA LEU A 19 9.42 -31.91 -31.67
C LEU A 19 10.22 -30.93 -32.57
N PRO A 20 10.79 -31.38 -33.72
CA PRO A 20 12.13 -30.98 -34.18
C PRO A 20 12.19 -29.98 -35.35
N ASP A 21 13.42 -29.49 -35.54
CA ASP A 21 13.94 -28.66 -36.64
C ASP A 21 13.65 -29.18 -38.05
N HIS A 22 13.34 -28.25 -38.96
CA HIS A 22 13.75 -28.36 -40.36
C HIS A 22 14.07 -26.98 -40.95
N GLN A 23 15.36 -26.75 -41.23
CA GLN A 23 15.87 -25.76 -42.17
C GLN A 23 15.57 -26.19 -43.61
N GLN A 24 15.18 -25.24 -44.47
CA GLN A 24 15.61 -25.23 -45.87
C GLN A 24 15.57 -23.79 -46.45
N LEU A 25 16.72 -23.37 -46.97
CA LEU A 25 17.00 -22.14 -47.70
C LEU A 25 16.44 -22.19 -49.12
N LEU A 26 15.93 -21.07 -49.65
CA LEU A 26 16.07 -20.67 -51.06
C LEU A 26 16.09 -19.13 -51.20
N VAL A 27 17.17 -18.63 -51.81
CA VAL A 27 17.44 -17.28 -52.34
C VAL A 27 16.97 -17.31 -53.82
N GLU A 28 16.26 -16.35 -54.44
CA GLU A 28 16.63 -15.00 -54.89
C GLU A 28 15.45 -14.43 -55.74
N ASP A 29 15.23 -13.10 -55.80
CA ASP A 29 15.33 -12.25 -57.02
C ASP A 29 14.68 -10.84 -56.79
N PRO A 30 15.36 -9.71 -57.09
CA PRO A 30 14.90 -8.36 -56.80
C PRO A 30 14.41 -7.61 -58.07
N GLN A 31 13.14 -7.18 -58.07
CA GLN A 31 12.59 -5.95 -58.70
C GLN A 31 11.11 -6.17 -59.07
N LYS A 32 10.19 -5.47 -58.38
CA LYS A 32 9.04 -4.84 -59.04
C LYS A 32 8.29 -3.85 -58.15
N SER A 33 8.01 -2.72 -58.77
CA SER A 33 7.00 -1.70 -58.48
C SER A 33 7.10 -0.94 -57.15
N ILE A 34 7.70 0.24 -57.27
CA ILE A 34 7.30 1.46 -56.57
C ILE A 34 5.79 1.63 -56.78
N ILE A 35 5.00 1.37 -55.74
CA ILE A 35 3.62 1.85 -55.63
C ILE A 35 3.68 3.01 -54.66
N THR A 36 3.56 4.22 -55.20
CA THR A 36 3.21 5.42 -54.45
C THR A 36 1.78 5.25 -53.93
N SER A 37 1.63 4.65 -52.76
CA SER A 37 0.44 4.88 -51.93
C SER A 37 0.78 6.05 -51.02
N SER A 38 0.19 7.20 -51.30
CA SER A 38 0.06 8.26 -50.31
C SER A 38 -0.56 7.65 -49.04
N GLU A 39 0.24 7.48 -48.00
CA GLU A 39 -0.28 7.21 -46.66
C GLU A 39 -1.26 8.34 -46.33
N PRO A 40 -2.48 8.06 -45.85
CA PRO A 40 -3.27 9.11 -45.26
C PRO A 40 -2.52 9.58 -44.02
N GLU A 41 -2.23 10.88 -43.92
CA GLU A 41 -1.85 11.52 -42.66
C GLU A 41 -2.88 11.14 -41.61
N VAL A 42 -2.51 10.24 -40.69
CA VAL A 42 -3.29 9.98 -39.48
C VAL A 42 -2.87 11.06 -38.48
N ASP A 43 -3.35 12.28 -38.73
CA ASP A 43 -3.27 13.37 -37.75
C ASP A 43 -4.44 13.24 -36.78
N GLY A 44 -4.22 12.47 -35.72
CA GLY A 44 -5.19 12.30 -34.64
C GLY A 44 -4.62 11.47 -33.51
N ASP A 45 -4.76 11.96 -32.28
CA ASP A 45 -4.33 11.22 -31.08
C ASP A 45 -5.05 9.87 -31.01
N HIS A 46 -4.29 8.78 -31.01
CA HIS A 46 -4.82 7.45 -30.77
C HIS A 46 -5.10 7.25 -29.27
N VAL A 47 -6.37 7.37 -28.87
CA VAL A 47 -6.81 7.17 -27.49
C VAL A 47 -7.30 5.73 -27.29
N PHE A 48 -6.59 4.98 -26.44
CA PHE A 48 -6.99 3.63 -26.03
C PHE A 48 -7.88 3.68 -24.78
N ARG A 49 -8.85 2.76 -24.72
CA ARG A 49 -9.78 2.61 -23.58
C ARG A 49 -9.96 1.14 -23.21
N SER A 50 -10.46 0.90 -22.00
CA SER A 50 -10.85 -0.44 -21.58
C SER A 50 -11.93 -1.01 -22.51
N LYS A 51 -12.00 -2.34 -22.57
CA LYS A 51 -13.12 -3.06 -23.19
C LYS A 51 -14.35 -3.10 -22.29
N LEU A 52 -14.16 -2.88 -20.99
CA LEU A 52 -15.25 -2.72 -20.03
C LEU A 52 -15.86 -1.33 -20.17
N PRO A 53 -17.19 -1.18 -19.95
CA PRO A 53 -17.85 0.11 -19.98
C PRO A 53 -17.38 1.01 -18.81
N ASP A 54 -17.53 2.32 -18.98
CA ASP A 54 -17.36 3.26 -17.88
C ASP A 54 -18.40 2.99 -16.78
N ILE A 55 -17.96 3.13 -15.52
CA ILE A 55 -18.81 2.97 -14.33
C ILE A 55 -19.00 4.33 -13.64
N LEU A 56 -20.10 4.47 -12.90
CA LEU A 56 -20.29 5.62 -12.02
C LEU A 56 -19.38 5.46 -10.79
N ILE A 57 -18.51 6.44 -10.56
CA ILE A 57 -17.58 6.44 -9.42
C ILE A 57 -17.96 7.55 -8.45
N SER A 58 -18.41 7.16 -7.25
CA SER A 58 -18.69 8.08 -6.15
C SER A 58 -17.40 8.43 -5.39
N ASN A 59 -16.60 9.37 -5.93
CA ASN A 59 -15.31 9.76 -5.36
C ASN A 59 -15.32 11.11 -4.61
N ASN A 60 -16.50 11.63 -4.24
CA ASN A 60 -16.68 12.88 -3.48
C ASN A 60 -16.74 12.66 -1.96
N MET A 61 -16.00 11.68 -1.44
CA MET A 61 -16.02 11.31 -0.03
C MET A 61 -14.60 10.93 0.45
N PRO A 62 -14.38 10.84 1.77
CA PRO A 62 -13.13 10.32 2.30
C PRO A 62 -12.93 8.84 1.97
N LEU A 63 -11.67 8.46 1.72
CA LEU A 63 -11.27 7.09 1.36
C LEU A 63 -11.74 6.04 2.39
N HIS A 64 -11.62 6.34 3.68
CA HIS A 64 -12.04 5.40 4.73
C HIS A 64 -13.55 5.15 4.69
N THR A 65 -14.35 6.18 4.41
CA THR A 65 -15.81 6.04 4.24
C THR A 65 -16.13 5.13 3.07
N TYR A 66 -15.45 5.29 1.94
CA TYR A 66 -15.64 4.45 0.75
C TYR A 66 -15.27 2.98 0.99
N CYS A 67 -14.12 2.72 1.64
CA CYS A 67 -13.66 1.35 1.93
C CYS A 67 -14.55 0.64 2.96
N PHE A 68 -15.08 1.37 3.96
CA PHE A 68 -15.94 0.80 5.00
C PHE A 68 -17.45 1.05 4.78
N GLU A 69 -17.86 1.52 3.60
CA GLU A 69 -19.25 1.91 3.30
C GLU A 69 -20.25 0.80 3.63
N ARG A 70 -19.89 -0.44 3.31
CA ARG A 70 -20.75 -1.62 3.45
C ARG A 70 -20.43 -2.47 4.68
N VAL A 71 -19.67 -1.95 5.64
CA VAL A 71 -19.22 -2.71 6.83
C VAL A 71 -20.39 -3.31 7.61
N ALA A 72 -21.55 -2.66 7.63
CA ALA A 72 -22.76 -3.14 8.30
C ALA A 72 -23.32 -4.44 7.68
N ASP A 73 -23.08 -4.68 6.38
CA ASP A 73 -23.60 -5.85 5.67
C ASP A 73 -22.83 -7.13 6.00
N PHE A 74 -21.61 -7.01 6.54
CA PHE A 74 -20.69 -8.12 6.78
C PHE A 74 -19.78 -7.88 8.00
N ALA A 75 -20.34 -7.25 9.04
CA ALA A 75 -19.62 -6.83 10.24
C ALA A 75 -18.83 -7.96 10.93
N ASP A 76 -19.37 -9.19 10.92
CA ASP A 76 -18.78 -10.36 11.59
C ASP A 76 -17.83 -11.16 10.68
N GLN A 77 -17.73 -10.82 9.40
CA GLN A 77 -16.83 -11.51 8.47
C GLN A 77 -15.36 -11.15 8.75
N THR A 78 -14.47 -12.11 8.52
CA THR A 78 -13.03 -11.91 8.67
C THR A 78 -12.52 -10.86 7.70
N CYS A 79 -11.87 -9.83 8.23
CA CYS A 79 -11.28 -8.73 7.48
C CYS A 79 -9.77 -8.88 7.36
N LEU A 80 -9.06 -9.09 8.47
CA LEU A 80 -7.60 -9.22 8.49
C LEU A 80 -7.22 -10.52 9.21
N VAL A 81 -6.25 -11.25 8.68
CA VAL A 81 -5.61 -12.39 9.34
C VAL A 81 -4.11 -12.16 9.39
N VAL A 82 -3.50 -12.24 10.57
CA VAL A 82 -2.06 -12.10 10.77
C VAL A 82 -1.41 -13.48 10.66
N GLY A 83 -0.84 -13.79 9.49
CA GLY A 83 -0.38 -15.15 9.17
C GLY A 83 0.69 -15.71 10.12
N SER A 84 1.50 -14.86 10.77
CA SER A 84 2.50 -15.34 11.73
C SER A 84 1.92 -15.79 13.08
N THR A 85 0.72 -15.34 13.44
CA THR A 85 0.09 -15.63 14.74
C THR A 85 -1.25 -16.34 14.62
N GLY A 86 -1.85 -16.36 13.43
CA GLY A 86 -3.23 -16.81 13.19
C GLY A 86 -4.29 -15.85 13.75
N LYS A 87 -3.90 -14.71 14.34
CA LYS A 87 -4.86 -13.73 14.88
C LYS A 87 -5.70 -13.17 13.75
N ALA A 88 -7.01 -13.32 13.87
CA ALA A 88 -7.99 -12.78 12.93
C ALA A 88 -8.73 -11.59 13.56
N TYR A 89 -9.11 -10.64 12.71
CA TYR A 89 -9.95 -9.50 13.06
C TYR A 89 -11.14 -9.49 12.11
N SER A 90 -12.35 -9.34 12.64
CA SER A 90 -13.54 -9.12 11.83
C SER A 90 -13.54 -7.72 11.21
N TYR A 91 -14.48 -7.47 10.29
CA TYR A 91 -14.69 -6.14 9.70
C TYR A 91 -15.10 -5.09 10.74
N SER A 92 -15.95 -5.46 11.69
CA SER A 92 -16.36 -4.58 12.80
C SER A 92 -15.22 -4.29 13.75
N GLU A 93 -14.41 -5.29 14.11
CA GLU A 93 -13.22 -5.12 14.95
C GLU A 93 -12.16 -4.26 14.26
N THR A 94 -11.89 -4.51 12.98
CA THR A 94 -10.93 -3.74 12.19
C THR A 94 -11.37 -2.27 12.10
N HIS A 95 -12.63 -2.01 11.76
CA HIS A 95 -13.14 -0.64 11.69
C HIS A 95 -13.12 0.06 13.06
N LEU A 96 -13.43 -0.65 14.15
CA LEU A 96 -13.32 -0.11 15.51
C LEU A 96 -11.87 0.25 15.85
N LEU A 97 -10.91 -0.63 15.56
CA LEU A 97 -9.49 -0.39 15.84
C LEU A 97 -8.92 0.76 14.99
N CYS A 98 -9.35 0.92 13.74
CA CYS A 98 -9.03 2.10 12.93
C CYS A 98 -9.56 3.40 13.56
N LYS A 99 -10.80 3.38 14.05
CA LYS A 99 -11.41 4.53 14.74
C LYS A 99 -10.68 4.87 16.04
N ARG A 100 -10.28 3.87 16.83
CA ARG A 100 -9.48 4.09 18.03
C ARG A 100 -8.10 4.65 17.68
N ALA A 101 -7.44 4.11 16.66
CA ALA A 101 -6.18 4.65 16.16
C ALA A 101 -6.32 6.13 15.76
N ALA A 102 -7.43 6.53 15.13
CA ALA A 102 -7.72 7.95 14.86
C ALA A 102 -7.81 8.79 16.15
N ALA A 103 -8.59 8.36 17.14
CA ALA A 103 -8.68 9.07 18.43
C ALA A 103 -7.32 9.17 19.14
N GLY A 104 -6.54 8.09 19.15
CA GLY A 104 -5.21 8.07 19.73
C GLY A 104 -4.22 8.99 19.00
N LEU A 105 -4.25 9.00 17.66
CA LEU A 105 -3.44 9.90 16.85
C LEU A 105 -3.79 11.37 17.15
N ALA A 106 -5.08 11.70 17.25
CA ALA A 106 -5.54 13.03 17.62
C ALA A 106 -5.06 13.43 19.03
N LYS A 107 -5.12 12.52 20.01
CA LYS A 107 -4.65 12.75 21.37
C LYS A 107 -3.17 13.04 21.46
N ILE A 108 -2.35 12.46 20.57
CA ILE A 108 -0.93 12.77 20.46
C ILE A 108 -0.65 13.95 19.50
N GLY A 109 -1.67 14.69 19.08
CA GLY A 109 -1.54 15.95 18.37
C GLY A 109 -1.40 15.83 16.85
N ILE A 110 -1.76 14.70 16.26
CA ILE A 110 -1.90 14.59 14.80
C ILE A 110 -3.26 15.12 14.39
N GLY A 111 -3.28 16.02 13.40
CA GLY A 111 -4.51 16.56 12.84
C GLY A 111 -4.53 16.56 11.31
N LYS A 112 -5.53 17.23 10.75
CA LYS A 112 -5.70 17.37 9.30
C LYS A 112 -4.44 17.97 8.66
N GLY A 113 -3.96 17.32 7.59
CA GLY A 113 -2.79 17.74 6.82
C GLY A 113 -1.44 17.35 7.44
N ASP A 114 -1.41 16.87 8.69
CA ASP A 114 -0.17 16.34 9.26
C ASP A 114 0.23 15.03 8.59
N VAL A 115 1.53 14.79 8.47
CA VAL A 115 2.05 13.58 7.84
C VAL A 115 2.49 12.57 8.91
N VAL A 116 1.99 11.34 8.77
CA VAL A 116 2.36 10.17 9.57
C VAL A 116 3.19 9.23 8.70
N MET A 117 4.39 8.89 9.14
CA MET A 117 5.24 7.90 8.49
C MET A 117 5.01 6.51 9.10
N ILE A 118 4.63 5.55 8.26
CA ILE A 118 4.59 4.15 8.64
C ILE A 118 5.87 3.46 8.17
N LEU A 119 6.70 3.05 9.13
CA LEU A 119 7.96 2.34 8.94
C LEU A 119 7.81 0.91 9.48
N LEU A 120 6.91 0.14 8.85
CA LEU A 120 6.50 -1.20 9.27
C LEU A 120 6.52 -2.18 8.10
N GLN A 121 6.63 -3.47 8.42
CA GLN A 121 6.28 -4.54 7.49
C GLN A 121 4.75 -4.74 7.48
N ASN A 122 4.25 -5.75 6.74
CA ASN A 122 2.82 -6.05 6.67
C ASN A 122 2.27 -6.57 8.00
N CYS A 123 1.61 -5.71 8.77
CA CYS A 123 0.94 -6.06 10.01
C CYS A 123 -0.42 -5.35 10.13
N ALA A 124 -1.23 -5.75 11.11
CA ALA A 124 -2.55 -5.16 11.30
C ALA A 124 -2.45 -3.69 11.72
N GLU A 125 -1.44 -3.35 12.52
CA GLU A 125 -1.17 -1.98 13.00
C GLU A 125 -0.86 -1.02 11.84
N PHE A 126 -0.28 -1.51 10.74
CA PHE A 126 -0.14 -0.73 9.51
C PHE A 126 -1.52 -0.25 9.02
N VAL A 127 -2.48 -1.19 8.93
CA VAL A 127 -3.83 -0.93 8.44
C VAL A 127 -4.56 0.04 9.38
N PHE A 128 -4.49 -0.21 10.69
CA PHE A 128 -5.12 0.64 11.70
C PHE A 128 -4.56 2.07 11.66
N THR A 129 -3.24 2.22 11.52
CA THR A 129 -2.59 3.53 11.43
C THR A 129 -3.00 4.27 10.16
N PHE A 130 -2.97 3.60 9.01
CA PHE A 130 -3.32 4.21 7.72
C PHE A 130 -4.76 4.74 7.71
N PHE A 131 -5.72 3.92 8.13
CA PHE A 131 -7.12 4.35 8.18
C PHE A 131 -7.40 5.32 9.32
N GLY A 132 -6.72 5.17 10.46
CA GLY A 132 -6.81 6.13 11.56
C GLY A 132 -6.35 7.53 11.14
N ALA A 133 -5.24 7.63 10.41
CA ALA A 133 -4.76 8.88 9.82
C ALA A 133 -5.76 9.45 8.80
N SER A 134 -6.29 8.59 7.91
CA SER A 134 -7.31 8.97 6.93
C SER A 134 -8.57 9.56 7.59
N MET A 135 -9.00 9.05 8.75
CA MET A 135 -10.15 9.55 9.51
C MET A 135 -9.92 10.94 10.13
N LEU A 136 -8.66 11.34 10.33
CA LEU A 136 -8.29 12.67 10.81
C LEU A 136 -8.01 13.67 9.66
N GLY A 137 -8.11 13.23 8.40
CA GLY A 137 -7.63 14.00 7.25
C GLY A 137 -6.10 14.19 7.27
N ALA A 138 -5.38 13.32 7.98
CA ALA A 138 -3.92 13.27 7.97
C ALA A 138 -3.41 12.46 6.77
N VAL A 139 -2.15 12.67 6.41
CA VAL A 139 -1.52 12.05 5.24
C VAL A 139 -0.59 10.93 5.70
N THR A 140 -0.64 9.77 5.05
CA THR A 140 0.29 8.68 5.34
C THR A 140 1.42 8.61 4.33
N THR A 141 2.67 8.75 4.77
CA THR A 141 3.84 8.31 3.98
C THR A 141 4.31 6.95 4.48
N THR A 142 4.86 6.13 3.59
CA THR A 142 5.30 4.77 3.92
C THR A 142 6.74 4.58 3.51
N ALA A 143 7.51 3.86 4.32
CA ALA A 143 8.92 3.59 4.06
C ALA A 143 9.27 2.14 4.36
N ASN A 144 10.26 1.61 3.65
CA ASN A 144 10.75 0.26 3.91
C ASN A 144 11.51 0.25 5.26
N PRO A 145 11.10 -0.58 6.24
CA PRO A 145 11.80 -0.65 7.53
C PRO A 145 13.26 -1.12 7.41
N PHE A 146 13.65 -1.73 6.29
CA PHE A 146 15.02 -2.12 6.01
C PHE A 146 15.90 -1.02 5.42
N TYR A 147 15.35 0.18 5.16
CA TYR A 147 16.16 1.33 4.80
C TYR A 147 17.21 1.65 5.87
N THR A 148 18.30 2.27 5.40
CA THR A 148 19.36 2.81 6.24
C THR A 148 18.88 4.08 6.95
N PRO A 149 19.51 4.49 8.07
CA PRO A 149 19.16 5.73 8.75
C PRO A 149 19.11 6.96 7.82
N PRO A 150 20.11 7.23 6.94
CA PRO A 150 20.05 8.39 6.04
C PRO A 150 18.87 8.37 5.08
N GLU A 151 18.49 7.19 4.57
CA GLU A 151 17.35 7.06 3.65
C GLU A 151 16.02 7.38 4.36
N ILE A 152 15.84 6.87 5.58
CA ILE A 152 14.66 7.17 6.41
C ILE A 152 14.58 8.67 6.71
N TYR A 153 15.69 9.27 7.15
CA TYR A 153 15.75 10.69 7.50
C TYR A 153 15.52 11.60 6.29
N LYS A 154 16.07 11.27 5.12
CA LYS A 154 15.79 12.00 3.88
C LYS A 154 14.30 12.02 3.56
N GLN A 155 13.61 10.88 3.70
CA GLN A 155 12.16 10.82 3.47
C GLN A 155 11.37 11.52 4.57
N LEU A 156 11.78 11.41 5.84
CA LEU A 156 11.17 12.09 6.98
C LEU A 156 11.16 13.61 6.77
N VAL A 157 12.32 14.18 6.43
CA VAL A 157 12.47 15.62 6.16
C VAL A 157 11.68 16.02 4.91
N ALA A 158 11.80 15.26 3.81
CA ALA A 158 11.11 15.60 2.56
C ALA A 158 9.57 15.51 2.67
N SER A 159 9.06 14.63 3.54
CA SER A 159 7.62 14.47 3.78
C SER A 159 7.07 15.38 4.87
N GLY A 160 7.93 15.93 5.74
CA GLY A 160 7.49 16.70 6.90
C GLY A 160 6.74 15.87 7.94
N ALA A 161 7.01 14.56 8.02
CA ALA A 161 6.30 13.68 8.95
C ALA A 161 6.55 14.04 10.42
N LYS A 162 5.45 14.16 11.18
CA LYS A 162 5.44 14.53 12.61
C LYS A 162 5.39 13.31 13.53
N LEU A 163 5.15 12.13 12.97
CA LEU A 163 5.06 10.87 13.69
C LEU A 163 5.65 9.75 12.83
N ILE A 164 6.45 8.87 13.44
CA ILE A 164 6.85 7.59 12.88
C ILE A 164 6.20 6.48 13.69
N VAL A 165 5.50 5.56 13.03
CA VAL A 165 5.02 4.30 13.62
C VAL A 165 5.92 3.16 13.13
N THR A 166 6.56 2.44 14.03
CA THR A 166 7.56 1.41 13.70
C THR A 166 7.61 0.25 14.71
N GLN A 167 8.57 -0.66 14.57
CA GLN A 167 8.88 -1.71 15.56
C GLN A 167 10.11 -1.29 16.39
N SER A 168 10.17 -1.75 17.64
CA SER A 168 11.22 -1.47 18.62
C SER A 168 12.62 -1.71 18.05
N GLN A 169 12.81 -2.81 17.31
CA GLN A 169 14.07 -3.18 16.66
C GLN A 169 14.59 -2.17 15.62
N TYR A 170 13.72 -1.27 15.10
CA TYR A 170 14.10 -0.25 14.13
C TYR A 170 14.31 1.13 14.76
N VAL A 171 13.99 1.31 16.04
CA VAL A 171 14.14 2.60 16.74
C VAL A 171 15.59 3.08 16.77
N ASP A 172 16.56 2.17 16.86
CA ASP A 172 17.98 2.56 16.84
C ASP A 172 18.40 3.24 15.54
N LYS A 173 17.70 2.99 14.42
CA LYS A 173 17.93 3.72 13.15
C LYS A 173 17.46 5.16 13.22
N LEU A 174 16.62 5.50 14.20
CA LEU A 174 16.05 6.83 14.39
C LEU A 174 16.85 7.66 15.40
N LYS A 175 17.91 7.13 16.02
CA LYS A 175 18.72 7.86 17.01
C LYS A 175 19.83 8.70 16.36
N ASP A 176 20.01 9.92 16.84
CA ASP A 176 20.89 10.96 16.30
C ASP A 176 22.32 10.48 15.99
N ASN A 177 22.91 9.71 16.92
CA ASN A 177 24.31 9.25 16.83
C ASN A 177 24.60 8.39 15.59
N ASN A 178 23.60 7.67 15.06
CA ASN A 178 23.78 6.80 13.89
C ASN A 178 23.70 7.55 12.56
N VAL A 179 23.14 8.75 12.58
CA VAL A 179 22.89 9.54 11.36
C VAL A 179 24.04 10.52 11.13
N GLN A 180 24.60 11.08 12.20
CA GLN A 180 25.78 11.95 12.12
C GLN A 180 27.01 11.25 11.53
N ALA A 181 27.12 9.92 11.68
CA ALA A 181 28.16 9.10 11.06
C ALA A 181 27.89 8.79 9.58
N ALA A 182 26.66 8.99 9.10
CA ALA A 182 26.19 8.52 7.80
C ALA A 182 25.78 9.64 6.83
N VAL A 183 25.77 10.90 7.29
CA VAL A 183 25.47 12.08 6.47
C VAL A 183 26.69 13.00 6.49
N GLU A 184 27.41 13.09 5.37
CA GLU A 184 28.53 14.03 5.18
C GLU A 184 28.04 15.50 5.12
N GLU A 185 26.75 15.71 4.82
CA GLU A 185 26.11 17.03 4.78
C GLU A 185 25.66 17.48 6.17
N GLN A 186 26.02 18.70 6.55
CA GLN A 186 25.68 19.40 7.79
C GLN A 186 24.17 19.75 7.91
N LEU A 187 23.28 18.82 7.58
CA LEU A 187 21.85 18.96 7.82
C LEU A 187 21.58 18.88 9.33
N LEU A 188 20.85 19.87 9.85
CA LEU A 188 20.24 19.76 11.18
C LEU A 188 19.28 18.56 11.14
N LEU A 189 19.63 17.50 11.85
CA LEU A 189 18.83 16.29 11.89
C LEU A 189 17.62 16.52 12.81
N PRO A 190 16.40 16.18 12.37
CA PRO A 190 15.23 16.27 13.23
C PRO A 190 15.40 15.33 14.43
N GLN A 191 15.00 15.79 15.61
CA GLN A 191 15.16 15.09 16.88
C GLN A 191 13.84 14.49 17.37
N ILE A 192 13.90 13.30 17.96
CA ILE A 192 12.75 12.65 18.60
C ILE A 192 12.22 13.54 19.74
N HIS A 193 10.89 13.69 19.81
CA HIS A 193 10.08 14.59 20.65
C HIS A 193 10.15 16.08 20.35
N GLN A 194 11.19 16.55 19.66
CA GLN A 194 11.29 17.95 19.27
C GLN A 194 10.62 18.19 17.92
N ASP A 195 10.94 17.36 16.93
CA ASP A 195 10.48 17.51 15.55
C ASP A 195 9.45 16.44 15.18
N PHE A 196 9.59 15.22 15.71
CA PHE A 196 8.65 14.13 15.47
C PHE A 196 8.52 13.20 16.68
N LYS A 197 7.40 12.47 16.76
CA LYS A 197 7.15 11.44 17.78
C LYS A 197 7.41 10.05 17.21
N VAL A 198 7.69 9.08 18.08
CA VAL A 198 7.84 7.67 17.69
C VAL A 198 6.84 6.82 18.45
N VAL A 199 6.10 5.98 17.74
CA VAL A 199 5.22 4.94 18.30
C VAL A 199 5.75 3.57 17.89
N THR A 200 5.87 2.65 18.84
CA THR A 200 6.25 1.25 18.59
C THR A 200 5.06 0.31 18.69
N VAL A 201 4.91 -0.61 17.73
CA VAL A 201 3.83 -1.62 17.71
C VAL A 201 4.03 -2.75 18.71
N ASP A 202 5.25 -2.89 19.21
CA ASP A 202 5.73 -3.77 20.27
C ASP A 202 6.28 -2.94 21.44
N ASP A 203 6.86 -3.62 22.44
CA ASP A 203 7.34 -2.98 23.66
C ASP A 203 8.34 -1.84 23.36
N PRO A 204 8.07 -0.61 23.82
CA PRO A 204 8.97 0.52 23.62
C PRO A 204 10.37 0.24 24.20
N PRO A 205 11.46 0.47 23.44
CA PRO A 205 12.82 0.20 23.91
C PRO A 205 13.31 1.20 24.97
N ASP A 206 12.71 2.40 25.02
CA ASP A 206 13.00 3.45 25.99
C ASP A 206 11.77 4.35 26.22
N ASN A 207 11.89 5.28 27.18
CA ASN A 207 10.84 6.22 27.53
C ASN A 207 10.59 7.31 26.47
N LYS A 208 11.36 7.33 25.38
CA LYS A 208 11.16 8.27 24.27
C LYS A 208 10.17 7.77 23.22
N CYS A 209 9.80 6.50 23.31
CA CYS A 209 8.85 5.88 22.39
C CYS A 209 7.51 5.68 23.09
N LEU A 210 6.42 5.90 22.35
CA LEU A 210 5.06 5.64 22.82
C LEU A 210 4.62 4.23 22.40
N PRO A 211 3.93 3.45 23.23
CA PRO A 211 3.39 2.16 22.83
C PRO A 211 2.16 2.32 21.93
N PHE A 212 1.99 1.45 20.94
CA PHE A 212 0.84 1.47 20.03
C PHE A 212 -0.50 1.18 20.73
N SER A 213 -0.48 0.53 21.89
CA SER A 213 -1.68 0.36 22.72
C SER A 213 -2.31 1.69 23.14
N LEU A 214 -1.53 2.78 23.19
CA LEU A 214 -2.06 4.14 23.39
C LEU A 214 -2.94 4.60 22.23
N LEU A 215 -2.65 4.12 21.01
CA LEU A 215 -3.43 4.42 19.81
C LEU A 215 -4.65 3.51 19.69
N ALA A 216 -4.53 2.21 19.95
CA ALA A 216 -5.59 1.25 19.62
C ALA A 216 -6.44 0.79 20.81
N GLU A 217 -5.85 0.58 21.98
CA GLU A 217 -6.55 -0.06 23.12
C GLU A 217 -7.06 0.96 24.14
N ALA A 218 -6.24 1.96 24.45
CA ALA A 218 -6.55 2.97 25.47
C ALA A 218 -7.37 4.16 24.93
N ALA A 219 -7.50 4.28 23.61
CA ALA A 219 -8.22 5.37 22.97
C ALA A 219 -9.72 5.04 22.84
N ASN A 220 -10.56 6.03 23.13
CA ASN A 220 -12.00 5.93 22.97
C ASN A 220 -12.39 6.46 21.59
N GLU A 221 -13.05 5.64 20.76
CA GLU A 221 -13.50 6.04 19.43
C GLU A 221 -14.49 7.21 19.43
N ALA A 222 -15.13 7.51 20.57
CA ALA A 222 -16.00 8.68 20.73
C ALA A 222 -15.22 10.01 20.83
N GLU A 223 -13.89 9.97 20.98
CA GLU A 223 -13.02 11.15 21.12
C GLU A 223 -12.38 11.57 19.78
N ILE A 224 -12.78 10.98 18.66
CA ILE A 224 -12.32 11.43 17.33
C ILE A 224 -12.86 12.85 17.09
N PRO A 225 -12.01 13.84 16.77
CA PRO A 225 -12.47 15.18 16.48
C PRO A 225 -13.31 15.21 15.20
N GLU A 226 -14.30 16.09 15.14
CA GLU A 226 -14.98 16.38 13.88
C GLU A 226 -14.00 17.10 12.92
N VAL A 227 -13.78 16.50 11.75
CA VAL A 227 -12.89 17.04 10.73
C VAL A 227 -13.62 17.08 9.39
N VAL A 228 -13.60 18.22 8.71
CA VAL A 228 -14.06 18.34 7.33
C VAL A 228 -12.94 17.90 6.40
N ILE A 229 -13.16 16.81 5.67
CA ILE A 229 -12.20 16.22 4.73
C ILE A 229 -12.74 16.39 3.31
N ASP A 230 -11.99 17.05 2.44
CA ASP A 230 -12.31 17.19 1.03
C ASP A 230 -11.78 15.97 0.25
N ALA A 231 -12.46 15.61 -0.84
CA ALA A 231 -12.02 14.51 -1.69
C ALA A 231 -10.65 14.79 -2.34
N ASP A 232 -10.30 16.05 -2.55
CA ASP A 232 -9.01 16.47 -3.10
C ASP A 232 -7.91 16.66 -2.04
N ASP A 233 -8.22 16.44 -0.76
CA ASP A 233 -7.20 16.38 0.30
C ASP A 233 -6.26 15.16 0.10
N PRO A 234 -4.95 15.31 0.33
CA PRO A 234 -4.01 14.19 0.34
C PRO A 234 -4.31 13.16 1.43
N VAL A 235 -4.15 11.88 1.14
CA VAL A 235 -4.27 10.79 2.12
C VAL A 235 -3.07 9.85 2.11
N ALA A 236 -2.38 9.72 0.98
CA ALA A 236 -1.16 8.94 0.87
C ALA A 236 -0.04 9.73 0.15
N LEU A 237 1.18 9.53 0.62
CA LEU A 237 2.40 10.15 0.09
C LEU A 237 3.52 9.11 -0.09
N PRO A 238 3.35 8.10 -0.98
CA PRO A 238 4.43 7.18 -1.32
C PRO A 238 5.56 7.91 -2.05
N PHE A 239 6.80 7.46 -1.83
CA PHE A 239 7.97 7.99 -2.54
C PHE A 239 8.30 7.12 -3.75
N SER A 240 8.63 7.76 -4.86
CA SER A 240 9.06 7.12 -6.10
C SER A 240 10.32 7.79 -6.62
N SER A 241 11.23 7.00 -7.20
CA SER A 241 12.39 7.52 -7.94
C SER A 241 12.00 8.28 -9.20
N GLY A 242 10.75 8.12 -9.68
CA GLY A 242 10.30 8.68 -10.95
C GLY A 242 11.14 8.19 -12.13
N THR A 243 11.15 8.96 -13.22
CA THR A 243 11.93 8.67 -14.43
C THR A 243 13.37 9.19 -14.36
N THR A 244 13.65 10.17 -13.50
CA THR A 244 15.00 10.71 -13.21
C THR A 244 15.06 11.38 -11.84
N GLY A 245 16.24 11.32 -11.21
CA GLY A 245 16.60 12.12 -10.04
C GLY A 245 16.36 11.46 -8.68
N LEU A 246 16.37 12.27 -7.63
CA LEU A 246 16.11 11.85 -6.25
C LEU A 246 14.65 11.44 -6.05
N PRO A 247 14.34 10.54 -5.10
CA PRO A 247 12.97 10.16 -4.78
C PRO A 247 12.08 11.35 -4.44
N LYS A 248 10.88 11.38 -5.03
CA LYS A 248 9.87 12.44 -4.84
C LYS A 248 8.62 11.85 -4.20
N GLY A 249 7.99 12.61 -3.30
CA GLY A 249 6.70 12.27 -2.72
C GLY A 249 5.60 12.43 -3.77
N VAL A 250 4.85 11.36 -4.05
CA VAL A 250 3.71 11.37 -4.96
C VAL A 250 2.46 11.63 -4.14
N ILE A 251 1.81 12.77 -4.35
CA ILE A 251 0.59 13.13 -3.63
C ILE A 251 -0.57 12.33 -4.21
N LEU A 252 -1.19 11.48 -3.39
CA LEU A 252 -2.41 10.74 -3.74
C LEU A 252 -3.55 11.23 -2.85
N THR A 253 -4.58 11.79 -3.48
CA THR A 253 -5.78 12.32 -2.82
C THR A 253 -6.79 11.21 -2.54
N HIS A 254 -7.76 11.46 -1.64
CA HIS A 254 -8.88 10.56 -1.42
C HIS A 254 -9.61 10.23 -2.74
N ARG A 255 -9.90 11.24 -3.56
CA ARG A 255 -10.54 11.10 -4.88
C ARG A 255 -9.74 10.18 -5.79
N SER A 256 -8.43 10.39 -5.88
CA SER A 256 -7.58 9.62 -6.79
C SER A 256 -7.54 8.14 -6.42
N LEU A 257 -7.44 7.81 -5.13
CA LEU A 257 -7.43 6.43 -4.66
C LEU A 257 -8.80 5.77 -4.78
N ILE A 258 -9.88 6.45 -4.41
CA ILE A 258 -11.25 5.91 -4.60
C ILE A 258 -11.49 5.60 -6.07
N THR A 259 -11.10 6.51 -6.97
CA THR A 259 -11.23 6.30 -8.42
C THR A 259 -10.47 5.07 -8.87
N SER A 260 -9.21 4.93 -8.42
CA SER A 260 -8.39 3.77 -8.76
C SER A 260 -8.96 2.45 -8.22
N VAL A 261 -9.48 2.44 -6.99
CA VAL A 261 -10.10 1.24 -6.40
C VAL A 261 -11.39 0.88 -7.14
N ALA A 262 -12.26 1.86 -7.41
CA ALA A 262 -13.51 1.63 -8.12
C ALA A 262 -13.27 1.05 -9.53
N GLN A 263 -12.29 1.57 -10.27
CA GLN A 263 -11.89 1.04 -11.58
C GLN A 263 -11.43 -0.43 -11.54
N GLN A 264 -11.01 -0.93 -10.37
CA GLN A 264 -10.60 -2.31 -10.18
C GLN A 264 -11.78 -3.18 -9.77
N VAL A 265 -12.51 -2.83 -8.69
CA VAL A 265 -13.43 -3.78 -8.02
C VAL A 265 -14.91 -3.39 -8.03
N ASP A 266 -15.25 -2.18 -8.49
CA ASP A 266 -16.65 -1.75 -8.59
C ASP A 266 -17.23 -2.01 -9.99
N GLY A 267 -18.56 -1.90 -10.10
CA GLY A 267 -19.31 -2.17 -11.32
C GLY A 267 -19.91 -3.57 -11.36
N ASP A 268 -20.89 -3.77 -12.25
CA ASP A 268 -21.60 -5.06 -12.39
C ASP A 268 -20.70 -6.17 -12.95
N ASN A 269 -19.67 -5.79 -13.72
CA ASN A 269 -18.64 -6.67 -14.26
C ASN A 269 -17.25 -6.07 -13.94
N PRO A 270 -16.78 -6.20 -12.69
CA PRO A 270 -15.56 -5.53 -12.24
C PRO A 270 -14.33 -6.10 -12.94
N ASN A 271 -13.32 -5.26 -13.14
CA ASN A 271 -12.06 -5.66 -13.77
C ASN A 271 -11.30 -6.70 -12.92
N LEU A 272 -11.44 -6.61 -11.60
CA LEU A 272 -10.95 -7.54 -10.60
C LEU A 272 -12.15 -8.01 -9.77
N TYR A 273 -12.65 -9.21 -10.09
CA TYR A 273 -13.77 -9.81 -9.38
C TYR A 273 -13.32 -10.39 -8.04
N LEU A 274 -13.69 -9.72 -6.95
CA LEU A 274 -13.50 -10.16 -5.57
C LEU A 274 -14.85 -10.24 -4.87
N THR A 275 -14.98 -11.22 -3.99
CA THR A 275 -16.21 -11.55 -3.26
C THR A 275 -15.93 -11.61 -1.76
N ARG A 276 -17.01 -11.54 -0.98
CA ARG A 276 -16.95 -11.61 0.49
C ARG A 276 -16.40 -12.94 1.05
N SER A 277 -16.42 -14.00 0.24
CA SER A 277 -15.84 -15.30 0.61
C SER A 277 -14.35 -15.41 0.34
N ASP A 278 -13.77 -14.44 -0.37
CA ASP A 278 -12.36 -14.48 -0.75
C ASP A 278 -11.46 -14.06 0.41
N MET A 279 -10.30 -14.70 0.49
CA MET A 279 -9.16 -14.25 1.28
C MET A 279 -8.04 -13.86 0.33
N VAL A 280 -7.55 -12.63 0.39
CA VAL A 280 -6.50 -12.16 -0.52
C VAL A 280 -5.16 -12.19 0.20
N LEU A 281 -4.17 -12.83 -0.44
CA LEU A 281 -2.81 -12.90 0.11
C LEU A 281 -2.10 -11.56 0.01
N CYS A 282 -1.73 -10.98 1.15
CA CYS A 282 -0.92 -9.76 1.23
C CYS A 282 0.50 -10.07 1.71
N VAL A 283 1.29 -10.63 0.79
CA VAL A 283 2.73 -10.87 1.00
C VAL A 283 3.61 -9.78 0.38
N LEU A 284 3.07 -9.05 -0.60
CA LEU A 284 3.75 -7.88 -1.16
C LEU A 284 3.71 -6.73 -0.14
N PRO A 285 4.75 -5.87 -0.08
CA PRO A 285 4.83 -4.91 1.01
C PRO A 285 3.78 -3.80 0.90
N LEU A 286 3.02 -3.57 1.97
CA LEU A 286 2.03 -2.51 2.10
C LEU A 286 2.64 -1.11 2.05
N PHE A 287 3.94 -0.98 2.34
CA PHE A 287 4.64 0.29 2.15
C PHE A 287 4.86 0.67 0.67
N HIS A 288 4.52 -0.22 -0.27
CA HIS A 288 4.44 0.10 -1.70
C HIS A 288 2.99 0.28 -2.14
N ILE A 289 2.76 1.32 -2.95
CA ILE A 289 1.41 1.71 -3.37
C ILE A 289 0.63 0.61 -4.09
N TYR A 290 1.32 -0.31 -4.77
CA TYR A 290 0.69 -1.47 -5.39
C TYR A 290 -0.07 -2.33 -4.37
N SER A 291 0.60 -2.76 -3.30
CA SER A 291 -0.05 -3.64 -2.31
C SER A 291 -1.04 -2.86 -1.45
N LEU A 292 -0.74 -1.60 -1.14
CA LEU A 292 -1.68 -0.74 -0.43
C LEU A 292 -2.99 -0.62 -1.22
N ASN A 293 -2.93 -0.24 -2.50
CA ASN A 293 -4.10 -0.01 -3.33
C ASN A 293 -4.77 -1.32 -3.79
N SER A 294 -4.08 -2.11 -4.61
CA SER A 294 -4.66 -3.25 -5.32
C SER A 294 -4.90 -4.48 -4.44
N VAL A 295 -4.28 -4.55 -3.25
CA VAL A 295 -4.50 -5.66 -2.31
C VAL A 295 -5.35 -5.19 -1.15
N LEU A 296 -4.89 -4.23 -0.35
CA LEU A 296 -5.61 -3.84 0.86
C LEU A 296 -6.88 -3.05 0.54
N LEU A 297 -6.81 -1.92 -0.17
CA LEU A 297 -7.98 -1.07 -0.42
C LEU A 297 -9.04 -1.77 -1.26
N CYS A 298 -8.64 -2.47 -2.32
CA CYS A 298 -9.53 -3.27 -3.16
C CYS A 298 -10.24 -4.37 -2.37
N SER A 299 -9.53 -5.11 -1.52
CA SER A 299 -10.14 -6.18 -0.71
C SER A 299 -11.17 -5.62 0.28
N LEU A 300 -10.81 -4.55 0.99
CA LEU A 300 -11.71 -3.91 1.95
C LEU A 300 -12.98 -3.37 1.27
N ARG A 301 -12.83 -2.76 0.10
CA ARG A 301 -13.97 -2.31 -0.70
C ARG A 301 -14.87 -3.47 -1.12
N ALA A 302 -14.28 -4.57 -1.58
CA ALA A 302 -15.02 -5.77 -2.01
C ALA A 302 -15.68 -6.53 -0.85
N GLY A 303 -15.23 -6.32 0.39
CA GLY A 303 -15.65 -7.08 1.57
C GLY A 303 -14.92 -8.42 1.72
N SER A 304 -13.83 -8.65 0.97
CA SER A 304 -12.99 -9.84 1.10
C SER A 304 -12.04 -9.70 2.29
N GLY A 305 -11.57 -10.82 2.85
CA GLY A 305 -10.54 -10.77 3.89
C GLY A 305 -9.13 -10.67 3.31
N VAL A 306 -8.17 -10.29 4.14
CA VAL A 306 -6.76 -10.12 3.77
C VAL A 306 -5.86 -10.89 4.71
N LEU A 307 -5.06 -11.82 4.16
CA LEU A 307 -4.04 -12.56 4.89
C LEU A 307 -2.71 -11.79 4.84
N LEU A 308 -2.35 -11.15 5.94
CA LEU A 308 -1.14 -10.36 6.11
C LEU A 308 0.05 -11.27 6.42
N MET A 309 1.10 -11.20 5.59
CA MET A 309 2.36 -11.90 5.82
C MET A 309 3.53 -10.92 5.82
N HIS A 310 4.29 -10.87 6.93
CA HIS A 310 5.55 -10.11 7.01
C HIS A 310 6.57 -10.56 5.97
N LYS A 311 6.68 -11.88 5.77
CA LYS A 311 7.60 -12.53 4.85
C LYS A 311 6.91 -13.76 4.26
N PHE A 312 7.14 -14.01 2.97
CA PHE A 312 6.69 -15.25 2.35
C PHE A 312 7.32 -16.46 3.05
N GLU A 313 6.47 -17.36 3.52
CA GLU A 313 6.87 -18.62 4.15
C GLU A 313 5.86 -19.68 3.73
N ILE A 314 6.32 -20.64 2.92
CA ILE A 314 5.44 -21.64 2.29
C ILE A 314 4.67 -22.47 3.31
N GLY A 315 5.27 -22.76 4.47
CA GLY A 315 4.61 -23.47 5.56
C GLY A 315 3.44 -22.68 6.13
N THR A 316 3.59 -21.36 6.30
CA THR A 316 2.49 -20.47 6.72
C THR A 316 1.38 -20.47 5.69
N LEU A 317 1.71 -20.33 4.40
CA LEU A 317 0.69 -20.36 3.33
C LEU A 317 -0.09 -21.69 3.32
N ILE A 318 0.61 -22.81 3.52
CA ILE A 318 -0.01 -24.14 3.58
C ILE A 318 -0.85 -24.32 4.85
N ARG A 319 -0.43 -23.75 5.99
CA ARG A 319 -1.21 -23.80 7.25
C ARG A 319 -2.51 -23.01 7.14
N GLU A 320 -2.46 -21.84 6.51
CA GLU A 320 -3.64 -20.97 6.32
C GLU A 320 -4.47 -21.34 5.08
N ARG A 321 -4.25 -22.54 4.51
CA ARG A 321 -4.95 -23.03 3.30
C ARG A 321 -6.48 -23.07 3.44
N ASP A 322 -6.98 -23.17 4.67
CA ASP A 322 -8.42 -23.24 4.94
C ASP A 322 -9.13 -21.94 4.52
N PHE A 323 -8.38 -20.83 4.45
CA PHE A 323 -8.86 -19.55 3.92
C PHE A 323 -8.79 -19.43 2.39
N HIS A 324 -8.21 -20.41 1.67
CA HIS A 324 -8.05 -20.41 0.22
C HIS A 324 -7.50 -19.08 -0.35
N PRO A 325 -6.31 -18.64 0.09
CA PRO A 325 -5.81 -17.32 -0.24
C PRO A 325 -5.57 -17.15 -1.75
N ILE A 326 -6.26 -16.19 -2.37
CA ILE A 326 -6.05 -15.78 -3.75
C ILE A 326 -4.79 -14.93 -3.83
N ILE A 327 -3.88 -15.33 -4.72
CA ILE A 327 -2.73 -14.51 -5.09
C ILE A 327 -3.21 -13.53 -6.17
N PRO A 328 -3.23 -12.22 -5.89
CA PRO A 328 -3.63 -11.24 -6.89
C PRO A 328 -2.66 -11.30 -8.07
N THR A 329 -3.10 -11.96 -9.15
CA THR A 329 -2.32 -12.11 -10.38
C THR A 329 -2.71 -10.95 -11.29
N ILE A 330 -2.14 -9.78 -11.06
CA ILE A 330 -2.15 -8.72 -12.07
C ILE A 330 -0.92 -8.98 -12.93
N ILE A 331 -1.11 -9.71 -14.04
CA ILE A 331 -0.12 -9.75 -15.11
C ILE A 331 -0.12 -8.33 -15.69
N PRO A 332 0.97 -7.55 -15.57
CA PRO A 332 1.05 -6.32 -16.34
C PRO A 332 1.08 -6.73 -17.82
N HIS A 333 0.01 -6.44 -18.54
CA HIS A 333 0.02 -6.44 -20.00
C HIS A 333 0.85 -5.26 -20.50
#